data_AF-A0A2A5YYJ1-F1
#
_entry.id   AF-A0A2A5YYJ1-F1
#
_cell.length_a   1.000
_cell.length_b   1.000
_cell.length_c   1.000
_cell.angle_alpha   90.00
_cell.angle_beta   90.00
_cell.angle_gamma   90.00
#
_symmetry.space_group_name_H-M   'P 1'
#
loop_
_entity.id
_entity.type
_entity.pdbx_description
1 polymer ?
#
loop_
_entity_poly.entity_id
_entity_poly.type
_entity_poly.pdbx_seq_one_letter_code
_entity_poly.pdbx_strand_id
1 'polypeptide(L)' 'MTEPQDMKIIVPENVEEALSVIDRALGSFMHRELVSASEVTDVLLDIRTALSRVEQSTADVTIDLSDVETEMEVSAQA' A
#
# COMPACT_ATOMS: atom_id res chain seq x y z
N MET A 1 7.35 39.54 9.14
CA MET A 1 8.37 38.83 8.36
C MET A 1 8.03 37.35 8.46
N THR A 2 7.49 36.76 7.39
CA THR A 2 7.21 35.32 7.34
C THR A 2 8.52 34.62 7.00
N GLU A 3 8.99 33.77 7.91
CA GLU A 3 10.13 32.90 7.68
C GLU A 3 9.78 31.89 6.57
N PRO A 4 10.66 31.65 5.58
CA PRO A 4 10.39 30.64 4.57
C PRO A 4 10.33 29.28 5.27
N GLN A 5 9.16 28.65 5.23
CA GLN A 5 9.01 27.28 5.71
C GLN A 5 9.79 26.36 4.77
N ASP A 6 10.80 25.69 5.28
CA ASP A 6 11.52 24.65 4.54
C ASP A 6 10.57 23.49 4.26
N MET A 7 10.08 23.42 3.02
CA MET A 7 9.20 22.34 2.56
C MET A 7 10.04 21.09 2.30
N LYS A 8 10.05 20.14 3.24
CA LYS A 8 10.70 18.84 3.04
C LYS A 8 9.76 17.90 2.29
N ILE A 9 10.11 17.54 1.05
CA ILE A 9 9.43 16.48 0.31
C ILE A 9 9.82 15.14 0.96
N ILE A 10 8.83 14.40 1.44
CA ILE A 10 9.02 13.04 1.96
C ILE A 10 8.58 12.09 0.85
N VAL A 11 9.48 11.23 0.40
CA VAL A 11 9.14 10.15 -0.54
C VAL A 11 8.55 9.00 0.28
N PRO A 12 7.33 8.54 -0.03
CA PRO A 12 6.74 7.38 0.63
C PRO A 12 7.54 6.09 0.34
N GLU A 13 7.66 5.20 1.33
CA GLU A 13 8.43 3.94 1.22
C GLU A 13 7.94 3.04 0.06
N ASN A 14 6.63 2.99 -0.18
CA ASN A 14 6.04 2.22 -1.28
C ASN A 14 6.46 2.75 -2.67
N VAL A 15 6.80 4.03 -2.78
CA VAL A 15 7.35 4.61 -4.01
C VAL A 15 8.78 4.13 -4.23
N GLU A 16 9.58 4.04 -3.17
CA GLU A 16 10.94 3.46 -3.25
C GLU A 16 10.89 1.96 -3.62
N GLU A 17 9.93 1.20 -3.07
CA GLU A 17 9.71 -0.20 -3.44
C GLU A 17 9.33 -0.35 -4.92
N ALA A 18 8.39 0.46 -5.41
CA ALA A 18 7.98 0.45 -6.82
C ALA A 18 9.14 0.80 -7.77
N LEU A 19 10.00 1.76 -7.40
CA LEU A 19 11.21 2.09 -8.15
C LEU A 19 12.17 0.90 -8.20
N SER A 20 12.35 0.18 -7.10
CA SER A 20 13.19 -1.02 -7.09
C SER A 20 12.68 -2.13 -8.02
N VAL A 21 11.36 -2.29 -8.16
CA VAL A 21 10.76 -3.24 -9.13
C VAL A 21 11.08 -2.82 -10.56
N ILE A 22 10.93 -1.53 -10.87
CA ILE A 22 11.23 -0.96 -12.19
C ILE A 22 12.71 -1.16 -12.55
N ASP A 23 13.62 -0.82 -11.64
CA ASP A 23 15.06 -0.93 -11.89
C ASP A 23 15.49 -2.37 -12.16
N ARG A 24 14.91 -3.33 -11.43
CA ARG A 24 15.14 -4.76 -11.66
C ARG A 24 14.62 -5.20 -13.03
N ALA A 25 13.40 -4.80 -13.39
CA ALA A 25 12.80 -5.15 -14.67
C ALA A 25 13.61 -4.54 -15.83
N LEU A 26 13.96 -3.26 -15.76
CA LEU A 26 14.79 -2.58 -16.76
C LEU A 26 16.19 -3.19 -16.88
N GLY A 27 16.79 -3.60 -15.75
CA GLY A 27 18.06 -4.34 -15.75
C GLY A 27 17.98 -5.67 -16.51
N SER A 28 16.82 -6.34 -16.48
CA SER A 28 16.59 -7.56 -17.25
C SER A 28 16.33 -7.30 -18.74
N PHE A 29 15.77 -6.14 -19.09
CA PHE A 29 15.44 -5.74 -20.47
C PHE A 29 16.60 -5.04 -21.20
N MET A 30 17.83 -5.09 -20.67
CA MET A 30 19.00 -4.42 -21.25
C MET A 30 19.39 -4.92 -22.66
N HIS A 31 18.78 -6.00 -23.14
CA HIS A 31 18.87 -6.43 -24.53
C HIS A 31 17.63 -5.94 -25.28
N ARG A 32 17.79 -5.44 -26.51
CA ARG A 32 16.67 -5.03 -27.41
C ARG A 32 15.88 -6.25 -27.91
N GLU A 33 15.43 -7.06 -26.98
CA GLU A 33 14.67 -8.28 -27.20
C GLU A 33 13.19 -7.95 -27.03
N LEU A 34 12.37 -8.75 -27.70
CA LEU A 34 10.93 -8.67 -27.55
C LEU A 34 10.57 -9.28 -26.19
N VAL A 35 10.12 -8.42 -25.27
CA VAL A 35 9.54 -8.85 -23.99
C VAL A 35 8.11 -9.29 -24.23
N SER A 36 7.70 -10.41 -23.64
CA SER A 36 6.33 -10.88 -23.78
C SER A 36 5.34 -9.95 -23.06
N ALA A 37 4.12 -9.85 -23.58
CA ALA A 37 3.06 -9.09 -22.92
C ALA A 37 2.74 -9.62 -21.51
N SER A 38 2.90 -10.92 -21.28
CA SER A 38 2.78 -11.54 -19.96
C SER A 38 3.83 -11.01 -18.97
N GLU A 39 5.10 -10.98 -19.37
CA GLU A 39 6.17 -10.46 -18.50
C GLU A 39 5.98 -8.98 -18.16
N VAL A 40 5.56 -8.17 -19.14
CA VAL A 40 5.21 -6.76 -18.88
C VAL A 40 4.03 -6.65 -17.91
N THR A 41 3.02 -7.51 -18.07
CA THR A 41 1.85 -7.53 -17.18
C THR A 41 2.26 -7.86 -15.75
N ASP A 42 3.12 -8.86 -15.55
CA ASP A 42 3.59 -9.26 -14.22
C ASP A 42 4.34 -8.12 -13.52
N VAL A 43 5.26 -7.44 -14.23
CA VAL A 43 5.96 -6.25 -13.69
C VAL A 43 4.98 -5.14 -13.31
N LEU A 44 3.97 -4.88 -14.14
CA LEU A 44 2.95 -3.88 -13.84
C LEU A 44 2.08 -4.27 -12.63
N LEU A 45 1.78 -5.55 -12.46
CA LEU A 45 1.06 -6.06 -11.29
C LEU A 45 1.88 -5.92 -10.01
N ASP A 46 3.19 -6.16 -10.07
CA ASP A 46 4.11 -5.97 -8.95
C ASP A 46 4.21 -4.49 -8.56
N ILE A 47 4.36 -3.58 -9.53
CA ILE A 47 4.37 -2.12 -9.29
C ILE A 47 3.05 -1.69 -8.65
N ARG A 48 1.91 -2.14 -9.18
CA ARG A 48 0.60 -1.85 -8.59
C ARG A 48 0.52 -2.34 -7.15
N THR A 49 1.00 -3.55 -6.89
CA THR A 49 0.99 -4.15 -5.55
C THR A 49 1.85 -3.34 -4.57
N ALA A 50 3.06 -2.94 -4.97
CA ALA A 50 3.92 -2.06 -4.16
C ALA A 50 3.22 -0.73 -3.85
N LEU A 51 2.69 -0.05 -4.88
CA LEU A 51 2.04 1.24 -4.71
C LEU A 51 0.76 1.18 -3.86
N SER A 52 -0.02 0.10 -3.95
CA SER A 52 -1.27 -0.08 -3.21
C SER A 52 -1.10 -0.38 -1.71
N ARG A 53 0.12 -0.65 -1.21
CA ARG A 53 0.36 -0.89 0.22
C ARG A 53 0.06 0.32 1.12
N VAL A 54 -0.09 1.51 0.55
CA VAL A 54 -0.55 2.72 1.26
C VAL A 54 -1.96 2.55 1.84
N GLU A 55 -2.83 1.76 1.19
CA GLU A 55 -4.20 1.51 1.68
C GLU A 55 -4.24 0.72 3.01
N GLN A 56 -3.13 0.10 3.42
CA GLN A 56 -3.03 -0.64 4.68
C GLN A 56 -2.28 0.10 5.79
N SER A 57 -1.52 1.15 5.46
CA SER A 57 -0.68 1.86 6.43
C SER A 57 -1.38 3.04 7.11
N THR A 58 -2.64 3.34 6.75
CA THR A 58 -3.44 4.39 7.39
C THR A 58 -4.81 3.89 7.86
N ALA A 59 -4.96 2.61 8.14
CA ALA A 59 -6.05 2.13 8.97
C ALA A 59 -5.53 2.07 10.41
N ASP A 60 -5.79 3.15 11.15
CA ASP A 60 -5.84 3.10 12.61
C ASP A 60 -6.81 1.98 12.99
N VAL A 61 -6.29 0.79 13.32
CA VAL A 61 -7.11 -0.37 13.72
C VAL A 61 -7.58 -0.12 15.15
N THR A 62 -8.59 0.74 15.30
CA THR A 62 -9.39 0.82 16.52
C THR A 62 -10.57 -0.14 16.37
N ILE A 63 -10.38 -1.40 16.76
CA ILE A 63 -11.50 -2.32 16.92
C ILE A 63 -12.10 -2.03 18.29
N ASP A 64 -13.18 -1.25 18.32
CA ASP A 64 -13.97 -1.07 19.54
C ASP A 64 -14.82 -2.33 19.77
N LEU A 65 -14.45 -3.10 20.79
CA LEU A 65 -15.11 -4.36 21.17
C LEU A 65 -16.16 -4.17 22.27
N SER A 66 -16.54 -2.93 22.59
CA SER A 66 -17.42 -2.64 23.72
C SER A 66 -18.90 -3.05 23.52
N ASP A 67 -19.34 -3.32 22.29
CA ASP A 67 -20.75 -3.62 21.97
C ASP A 67 -21.15 -5.11 22.04
N VAL A 68 -20.23 -6.03 22.39
CA VAL A 68 -20.49 -7.48 22.18
C VAL A 68 -21.21 -8.18 23.34
N GLU A 69 -21.33 -7.61 24.55
CA GLU A 69 -21.76 -8.41 25.73
C GLU A 69 -23.14 -8.11 26.35
N THR A 70 -23.89 -7.08 25.95
CA THR A 70 -25.07 -6.67 26.77
C THR A 70 -26.45 -7.16 26.28
N GLU A 71 -26.56 -7.88 25.16
CA GLU A 71 -27.88 -8.30 24.61
C GLU A 71 -28.40 -9.68 25.08
N MET A 72 -27.69 -10.40 25.97
CA MET A 72 -28.12 -11.76 26.39
C MET A 72 -28.98 -11.85 27.67
N GLU A 73 -29.29 -10.75 28.37
CA GLU A 73 -29.98 -10.85 29.69
C GLU A 73 -31.51 -10.69 29.68
N VAL A 74 -32.20 -10.51 28.54
CA VAL A 74 -33.63 -10.10 28.54
C VAL A 74 -34.67 -11.23 28.39
N SER A 75 -34.36 -12.50 28.67
CA SER A 75 -35.33 -13.60 28.48
C SER A 75 -35.35 -14.62 29.61
N ALA A 76 -35.81 -14.22 30.80
CA ALA A 76 -36.13 -15.20 31.86
C ALA A 76 -37.19 -14.75 32.90
N GLN A 77 -38.08 -13.80 32.62
CA GLN A 77 -39.20 -13.48 33.53
C GLN A 77 -40.53 -13.38 32.76
N ALA A 78 -41.29 -14.47 32.79
CA ALA A 78 -42.73 -14.54 32.50
C ALA A 78 -43.38 -15.49 33.52
#